data_AF-A0A0F5K4N1-F1
#
_entry.id   AF-A0A0F5K4N1-F1
#
_cell.length_a   1.000
_cell.length_b   1.000
_cell.length_c   1.000
_cell.angle_alpha   90.00
_cell.angle_beta   90.00
_cell.angle_gamma   90.00
#
_symmetry.space_group_name_H-M   'P 1'
#
loop_
_entity.id
_entity.type
_entity.pdbx_description
1 polymer ?
#
loop_
_entity_poly.entity_id
_entity_poly.type
_entity_poly.pdbx_seq_one_letter_code
_entity_poly.pdbx_strand_id
1 'polypeptide(L)'
;MPHTPVPSQSASTVDTASAPAAVQSVPSPVTESDTPLTLLPLLPPGMNETVVRVPVGTTGKTLETTVFKPEGSGPFPVVVFNHGKEPIDPREQLRARPLAFAREFVRRGYLVVVPNREGFAGSDGTYTETPCDITGIGEQQAVDVAATVDWLHTQPDADTSRVLVAGASQGGLATIAYGMHPATGVRGLINFSGGLRQALCDSWQQSLVAAFTHFGTRAPLPSLWLYGDNDQNWPIDLARRLRDGYRDSGGQVAFVDFGAYKDNAHRLVGDRDGVAIWWPAVDRFLVSIGMPDTVCERTPAVHRPAPSHFAALDDVDAVPYLDEEGRNGYRTFLTRYPSRAFAISSVGAWSWAEGGDDPIAVALDNCQRNSETRCQLYAIDDAVVWHSPNERSEHH
;
A
#
# COMPACT_ATOMS: atom_id res chain seq x y z
N MET A 1 31.42 40.62 66.58
CA MET A 1 30.85 39.69 67.57
C MET A 1 29.35 39.59 67.31
N PRO A 2 28.77 38.39 67.07
CA PRO A 2 29.35 37.09 66.71
C PRO A 2 29.23 36.84 65.17
N HIS A 3 30.15 36.16 64.47
CA HIS A 3 30.46 34.70 64.47
C HIS A 3 29.17 33.88 64.25
N THR A 4 29.00 33.01 63.25
CA THR A 4 29.85 31.88 62.81
C THR A 4 29.31 31.30 61.47
N PRO A 5 30.03 30.36 60.82
CA PRO A 5 30.03 30.17 59.36
C PRO A 5 29.27 28.93 58.85
N VAL A 6 29.03 28.87 57.54
CA VAL A 6 28.62 27.65 56.82
C VAL A 6 29.89 26.85 56.43
N PRO A 7 29.96 25.54 56.73
CA PRO A 7 31.15 24.73 56.46
C PRO A 7 31.15 24.14 55.04
N SER A 8 32.35 24.10 54.47
CA SER A 8 32.75 23.20 53.38
C SER A 8 33.12 21.82 53.92
N GLN A 9 32.62 20.75 53.30
CA GLN A 9 33.22 19.40 53.30
C GLN A 9 32.72 18.72 52.01
N SER A 10 33.55 18.55 50.99
CA SER A 10 34.59 17.52 50.79
C SER A 10 34.03 16.23 50.18
N ALA A 11 34.67 15.86 49.07
CA ALA A 11 34.41 14.71 48.24
C ALA A 11 34.33 13.39 49.03
N SER A 12 33.40 12.52 48.61
CA SER A 12 33.58 11.08 48.73
C SER A 12 33.37 10.47 47.36
N THR A 13 34.38 9.71 46.98
CA THR A 13 34.54 8.88 45.79
C THR A 13 33.48 7.78 45.73
N VAL A 14 32.81 7.64 44.59
CA VAL A 14 32.36 6.32 44.13
C VAL A 14 32.95 6.12 42.74
N ASP A 15 34.01 5.33 42.75
CA ASP A 15 34.59 4.70 41.58
C ASP A 15 33.72 3.48 41.24
N THR A 16 33.40 3.30 39.96
CA THR A 16 33.55 2.06 39.17
C THR A 16 32.49 1.88 38.08
N ALA A 17 33.02 1.67 36.87
CA ALA A 17 32.48 0.89 35.76
C ALA A 17 31.35 1.50 34.89
N SER A 18 31.80 2.31 33.93
CA SER A 18 31.20 2.35 32.58
C SER A 18 31.18 0.97 31.93
N ALA A 19 30.06 0.59 31.33
CA ALA A 19 30.01 -0.40 30.24
C ALA A 19 29.02 0.10 29.16
N PRO A 20 29.33 -0.09 27.87
CA PRO A 20 28.79 0.71 26.79
C PRO A 20 27.50 0.15 26.19
N ALA A 21 26.69 1.04 25.60
CA ALA A 21 25.62 0.70 24.68
C ALA A 21 26.19 -0.11 23.51
N ALA A 22 25.70 -1.33 23.31
CA ALA A 22 26.09 -2.18 22.20
C ALA A 22 25.54 -1.61 20.89
N VAL A 23 26.42 -0.92 20.16
CA VAL A 23 26.30 -0.67 18.72
C VAL A 23 26.47 -2.02 18.02
N GLN A 24 25.40 -2.52 17.40
CA GLN A 24 25.50 -3.71 16.57
C GLN A 24 26.31 -3.39 15.30
N SER A 25 27.35 -4.19 15.08
CA SER A 25 28.30 -4.10 13.98
C SER A 25 27.67 -4.46 12.64
N VAL A 26 27.94 -3.63 11.63
CA VAL A 26 27.67 -3.88 10.21
C VAL A 26 28.59 -5.01 9.69
N PRO A 27 28.08 -6.07 9.04
CA PRO A 27 28.92 -6.99 8.30
C PRO A 27 29.28 -6.43 6.91
N SER A 28 30.55 -6.57 6.52
CA SER A 28 31.11 -6.27 5.19
C SER A 28 30.61 -7.27 4.12
N PRO A 29 30.76 -6.98 2.81
CA PRO A 29 29.89 -7.51 1.77
C PRO A 29 30.23 -8.96 1.43
N VAL A 30 29.17 -9.77 1.30
CA VAL A 30 29.25 -11.13 0.78
C VAL A 30 29.22 -11.07 -0.74
N THR A 31 30.21 -11.68 -1.36
CA THR A 31 30.39 -11.85 -2.80
C THR A 31 29.21 -12.59 -3.46
N GLU A 32 28.87 -12.18 -4.69
CA GLU A 32 27.88 -12.79 -5.58
C GLU A 32 27.94 -14.33 -5.60
N SER A 33 26.85 -14.98 -5.19
CA SER A 33 26.18 -16.09 -5.88
C SER A 33 25.08 -16.66 -4.98
N ASP A 34 23.92 -16.89 -5.59
CA ASP A 34 22.71 -17.51 -5.01
C ASP A 34 21.97 -16.74 -3.91
N THR A 35 21.31 -15.65 -4.31
CA THR A 35 20.14 -15.15 -3.57
C THR A 35 18.95 -16.09 -3.84
N PRO A 36 18.38 -16.79 -2.84
CA PRO A 36 17.13 -17.49 -3.05
C PRO A 36 16.05 -16.45 -3.31
N LEU A 37 15.25 -16.67 -4.37
CA LEU A 37 14.02 -15.93 -4.65
C LEU A 37 13.26 -15.71 -3.34
N THR A 38 13.32 -14.49 -2.80
CA THR A 38 12.39 -13.99 -1.81
C THR A 38 11.02 -14.09 -2.46
N LEU A 39 10.27 -15.13 -2.09
CA LEU A 39 8.92 -15.37 -2.55
C LEU A 39 8.09 -14.15 -2.19
N LEU A 40 7.90 -13.29 -3.18
CA LEU A 40 6.89 -12.24 -3.17
C LEU A 40 5.57 -12.83 -2.67
N PRO A 41 4.72 -12.06 -1.95
CA PRO A 41 3.44 -12.56 -1.45
C PRO A 41 2.71 -13.31 -2.55
N LEU A 42 2.20 -14.49 -2.21
CA LEU A 42 1.65 -15.46 -3.15
C LEU A 42 0.65 -14.72 -4.05
N LEU A 43 0.95 -14.63 -5.34
CA LEU A 43 0.00 -14.06 -6.27
C LEU A 43 -1.28 -14.90 -6.23
N PRO A 44 -2.45 -14.29 -5.98
CA PRO A 44 -3.71 -15.00 -6.12
C PRO A 44 -3.75 -15.64 -7.52
N PRO A 45 -4.14 -16.92 -7.64
CA PRO A 45 -4.20 -17.58 -8.94
C PRO A 45 -5.07 -16.78 -9.93
N GLY A 46 -4.60 -16.65 -11.16
CA GLY A 46 -5.30 -15.94 -12.25
C GLY A 46 -5.00 -14.44 -12.39
N MET A 47 -4.02 -13.89 -11.65
CA MET A 47 -3.60 -12.49 -11.80
C MET A 47 -2.45 -12.24 -12.78
N ASN A 48 -1.82 -13.30 -13.32
CA ASN A 48 -0.75 -13.29 -14.34
C ASN A 48 0.14 -12.04 -14.31
N GLU A 49 0.83 -11.83 -13.18
CA GLU A 49 1.67 -10.65 -12.99
C GLU A 49 2.88 -10.70 -13.93
N THR A 50 3.14 -9.59 -14.60
CA THR A 50 4.35 -9.36 -15.40
C THR A 50 4.90 -7.98 -15.11
N VAL A 51 6.18 -7.78 -15.44
CA VAL A 51 6.83 -6.47 -15.36
C VAL A 51 7.28 -6.08 -16.77
N VAL A 52 6.92 -4.89 -17.20
CA VAL A 52 7.23 -4.34 -18.53
C VAL A 52 7.89 -2.96 -18.41
N ARG A 53 8.52 -2.51 -19.50
CA ARG A 53 9.10 -1.17 -19.64
C ARG A 53 8.22 -0.34 -20.57
N VAL A 54 7.57 0.68 -20.02
CA VAL A 54 6.69 1.59 -20.77
C VAL A 54 7.46 2.82 -21.22
N PRO A 55 7.54 3.15 -22.52
CA PRO A 55 8.27 4.33 -22.99
C PRO A 55 7.59 5.65 -22.58
N VAL A 56 8.38 6.66 -22.23
CA VAL A 56 7.89 8.03 -21.93
C VAL A 56 8.12 8.94 -23.12
N GLY A 57 7.08 9.12 -23.94
CA GLY A 57 7.13 9.95 -25.15
C GLY A 57 8.31 9.55 -26.05
N THR A 58 9.07 10.54 -26.54
CA THR A 58 10.26 10.34 -27.38
C THR A 58 11.57 10.54 -26.63
N THR A 59 11.54 10.54 -25.29
CA THR A 59 12.70 10.90 -24.44
C THR A 59 13.75 9.79 -24.33
N GLY A 60 13.42 8.57 -24.74
CA GLY A 60 14.24 7.37 -24.52
C GLY A 60 14.17 6.80 -23.09
N LYS A 61 13.45 7.46 -22.18
CA LYS A 61 13.19 6.94 -20.83
C LYS A 61 12.07 5.90 -20.84
N THR A 62 12.10 5.01 -19.86
CA THR A 62 11.07 3.99 -19.65
C THR A 62 10.65 3.88 -18.19
N LEU A 63 9.39 3.53 -17.96
CA LEU A 63 8.80 3.29 -16.65
C LEU A 63 8.75 1.79 -16.37
N GLU A 64 9.28 1.36 -15.23
CA GLU A 64 9.03 0.02 -14.70
C GLU A 64 7.55 -0.10 -14.32
N THR A 65 6.83 -0.98 -15.00
CA THR A 65 5.37 -1.07 -14.86
C THR A 65 4.96 -2.50 -14.53
N THR A 66 4.20 -2.66 -13.46
CA THR A 66 3.57 -3.93 -13.10
C THR A 66 2.26 -4.08 -13.87
N VAL A 67 2.04 -5.23 -14.50
CA VAL A 67 0.79 -5.55 -15.20
C VAL A 67 0.19 -6.81 -14.59
N PHE A 68 -1.06 -6.74 -14.16
CA PHE A 68 -1.87 -7.91 -13.78
C PHE A 68 -2.90 -8.16 -14.86
N LYS A 69 -2.79 -9.32 -15.52
CA LYS A 69 -3.64 -9.70 -16.64
C LYS A 69 -4.64 -10.78 -16.20
N PRO A 70 -5.96 -10.57 -16.38
CA PRO A 70 -6.95 -11.59 -16.11
C PRO A 70 -6.86 -12.72 -17.15
N GLU A 71 -7.35 -13.90 -16.78
CA GLU A 71 -7.51 -15.02 -17.73
C GLU A 71 -8.49 -14.68 -18.86
N GLY A 72 -8.17 -15.10 -20.08
CA GLY A 72 -9.03 -14.92 -21.25
C GLY A 72 -8.32 -14.32 -22.46
N SER A 73 -9.09 -14.07 -23.53
CA SER A 73 -8.57 -13.63 -24.83
C SER A 73 -8.51 -12.11 -25.01
N GLY A 74 -9.03 -11.32 -24.06
CA GLY A 74 -9.16 -9.86 -24.21
C GLY A 74 -10.01 -9.44 -25.43
N PRO A 75 -9.92 -8.16 -25.86
CA PRO A 75 -9.26 -7.06 -25.15
C PRO A 75 -10.03 -6.73 -23.86
N PHE A 76 -9.31 -6.38 -22.81
CA PHE A 76 -9.83 -6.15 -21.47
C PHE A 76 -10.04 -4.66 -21.21
N PRO A 77 -11.12 -4.24 -20.51
CA PRO A 77 -11.15 -2.90 -19.93
C PRO A 77 -9.92 -2.69 -19.03
N VAL A 78 -9.41 -1.47 -18.99
CA VAL A 78 -8.13 -1.18 -18.31
C VAL A 78 -8.36 -0.31 -17.09
N VAL A 79 -7.60 -0.59 -16.02
CA VAL A 79 -7.39 0.36 -14.94
C VAL A 79 -5.90 0.64 -14.77
N VAL A 80 -5.52 1.92 -14.87
CA VAL A 80 -4.18 2.39 -14.52
C VAL A 80 -4.20 2.83 -13.06
N PHE A 81 -3.35 2.25 -12.21
CA PHE A 81 -3.25 2.62 -10.79
C PHE A 81 -1.92 3.30 -10.48
N ASN A 82 -2.00 4.54 -9.99
CA ASN A 82 -0.85 5.36 -9.63
C ASN A 82 -0.56 5.24 -8.13
N HIS A 83 0.65 4.77 -7.80
CA HIS A 83 1.08 4.55 -6.41
C HIS A 83 1.35 5.86 -5.65
N GLY A 84 1.33 5.80 -4.32
CA GLY A 84 1.75 6.90 -3.45
C GLY A 84 3.27 7.05 -3.35
N LYS A 85 3.73 7.94 -2.47
CA LYS A 85 5.15 8.08 -2.14
C LYS A 85 5.37 7.77 -0.67
N GLU A 86 6.26 6.83 -0.40
CA GLU A 86 6.76 6.53 0.94
C GLU A 86 7.75 7.61 1.41
N PRO A 87 7.94 7.76 2.74
CA PRO A 87 8.88 8.73 3.32
C PRO A 87 10.34 8.25 3.26
N ILE A 88 10.76 7.69 2.12
CA ILE A 88 12.11 7.23 1.79
C ILE A 88 12.53 7.81 0.43
N ASP A 89 13.76 7.53 -0.01
CA ASP A 89 14.16 7.85 -1.37
C ASP A 89 13.21 7.12 -2.37
N PRO A 90 12.53 7.84 -3.27
CA PRO A 90 11.72 7.25 -4.34
C PRO A 90 12.42 6.12 -5.11
N ARG A 91 13.73 6.21 -5.31
CA ARG A 91 14.54 5.19 -5.98
C ARG A 91 14.66 3.90 -5.20
N GLU A 92 14.61 3.99 -3.88
CA GLU A 92 14.71 2.84 -2.97
C GLU A 92 13.34 2.23 -2.65
N GLN A 93 12.25 2.93 -2.97
CA GLN A 93 10.90 2.39 -2.85
C GLN A 93 10.74 1.15 -3.73
N LEU A 94 10.12 0.11 -3.17
CA LEU A 94 9.83 -1.11 -3.91
C LEU A 94 8.86 -0.85 -5.06
N ARG A 95 8.97 -1.69 -6.10
CA ARG A 95 8.03 -1.72 -7.23
C ARG A 95 6.59 -1.80 -6.73
N ALA A 96 5.74 -0.89 -7.22
CA ALA A 96 4.34 -0.85 -6.83
C ALA A 96 3.57 -2.13 -7.19
N ARG A 97 2.96 -2.76 -6.18
CA ARG A 97 2.11 -3.95 -6.29
C ARG A 97 0.87 -3.82 -5.37
N PRO A 98 -0.16 -3.03 -5.76
CA PRO A 98 -1.36 -2.79 -4.96
C PRO A 98 -2.30 -4.00 -5.03
N LEU A 99 -1.90 -5.12 -4.46
CA LEU A 99 -2.55 -6.42 -4.71
C LEU A 99 -4.03 -6.46 -4.28
N ALA A 100 -4.42 -5.78 -3.19
CA ALA A 100 -5.81 -5.72 -2.75
C ALA A 100 -6.71 -5.06 -3.80
N PHE A 101 -6.25 -3.93 -4.33
CA PHE A 101 -6.89 -3.22 -5.45
C PHE A 101 -6.86 -4.06 -6.73
N ALA A 102 -5.70 -4.57 -7.12
CA ALA A 102 -5.52 -5.31 -8.37
C ALA A 102 -6.39 -6.56 -8.42
N ARG A 103 -6.48 -7.33 -7.31
CA ARG A 103 -7.32 -8.53 -7.23
C ARG A 103 -8.79 -8.22 -7.52
N GLU A 104 -9.27 -7.10 -6.99
CA GLU A 104 -10.66 -6.69 -7.11
C GLU A 104 -11.05 -6.33 -8.56
N PHE A 105 -10.13 -5.72 -9.30
CA PHE A 105 -10.32 -5.40 -10.72
C PHE A 105 -10.07 -6.62 -11.63
N VAL A 106 -9.01 -7.40 -11.38
CA VAL A 106 -8.70 -8.61 -12.16
C VAL A 106 -9.85 -9.61 -12.12
N ARG A 107 -10.47 -9.82 -10.95
CA ARG A 107 -11.63 -10.74 -10.84
C ARG A 107 -12.87 -10.27 -11.61
N ARG A 108 -12.85 -9.04 -12.15
CA ARG A 108 -13.89 -8.46 -13.03
C ARG A 108 -13.41 -8.32 -14.48
N GLY A 109 -12.30 -8.98 -14.82
CA GLY A 109 -11.79 -9.02 -16.18
C GLY A 109 -11.07 -7.75 -16.60
N TYR A 110 -10.54 -6.96 -15.65
CA TYR A 110 -9.73 -5.79 -15.98
C TYR A 110 -8.25 -6.13 -16.11
N LEU A 111 -7.61 -5.57 -17.13
CA LEU A 111 -6.17 -5.41 -17.17
C LEU A 111 -5.79 -4.29 -16.17
N VAL A 112 -4.97 -4.61 -15.17
CA VAL A 112 -4.51 -3.63 -14.17
C VAL A 112 -3.07 -3.27 -14.49
N VAL A 113 -2.80 -1.98 -14.71
CA VAL A 113 -1.48 -1.46 -15.08
C VAL A 113 -1.01 -0.47 -14.02
N VAL A 114 0.17 -0.70 -13.46
CA VAL A 114 0.68 0.03 -12.30
C VAL A 114 2.07 0.56 -12.63
N PRO A 115 2.17 1.74 -13.28
CA PRO A 115 3.46 2.33 -13.60
C PRO A 115 4.12 2.86 -12.32
N ASN A 116 5.40 2.57 -12.14
CA ASN A 116 6.22 3.39 -11.25
C ASN A 116 6.60 4.65 -12.03
N ARG A 117 6.23 5.82 -11.51
CA ARG A 117 6.47 7.10 -12.18
C ARG A 117 7.98 7.41 -12.25
N GLU A 118 8.38 8.37 -13.08
CA GLU A 118 9.81 8.72 -13.26
C GLU A 118 10.50 8.95 -11.91
N GLY A 119 11.69 8.36 -11.76
CA GLY A 119 12.48 8.45 -10.54
C GLY A 119 12.06 7.52 -9.39
N PHE A 120 10.98 6.75 -9.52
CA PHE A 120 10.59 5.73 -8.54
C PHE A 120 11.09 4.34 -8.92
N ALA A 121 11.51 3.56 -7.92
CA ALA A 121 11.94 2.17 -8.08
C ALA A 121 12.89 2.02 -9.29
N GLY A 122 12.61 1.05 -10.18
CA GLY A 122 13.39 0.81 -11.38
C GLY A 122 13.12 1.76 -12.57
N SER A 123 12.17 2.70 -12.50
CA SER A 123 11.84 3.59 -13.63
C SER A 123 12.96 4.57 -13.95
N ASP A 124 13.17 4.94 -15.20
CA ASP A 124 14.17 5.95 -15.56
C ASP A 124 13.76 7.36 -15.06
N GLY A 125 14.59 8.37 -15.31
CA GLY A 125 14.30 9.75 -14.93
C GLY A 125 14.60 10.07 -13.46
N THR A 126 14.11 11.22 -13.00
CA THR A 126 14.39 11.73 -11.66
C THR A 126 13.12 12.28 -11.06
N TYR A 127 12.87 11.92 -9.81
CA TYR A 127 11.79 12.48 -9.03
C TYR A 127 12.19 13.88 -8.53
N THR A 128 11.36 14.88 -8.84
CA THR A 128 11.61 16.27 -8.44
C THR A 128 10.42 16.80 -7.63
N GLU A 129 10.70 17.34 -6.43
CA GLU A 129 9.74 18.09 -5.63
C GLU A 129 10.16 19.55 -5.54
N THR A 130 9.51 20.41 -6.31
CA THR A 130 9.66 21.87 -6.17
C THR A 130 8.88 22.35 -4.93
N PRO A 131 9.52 22.98 -3.93
CA PRO A 131 8.82 23.45 -2.74
C PRO A 131 7.69 24.43 -3.07
N CYS A 132 6.53 24.24 -2.43
CA CYS A 132 5.33 25.05 -2.60
C CYS A 132 4.67 25.03 -4.00
N ASP A 133 5.14 24.18 -4.92
CA ASP A 133 4.56 24.02 -6.25
C ASP A 133 3.93 22.62 -6.42
N ILE A 134 2.87 22.36 -5.64
CA ILE A 134 2.15 21.08 -5.71
C ILE A 134 1.45 20.92 -7.08
N THR A 135 1.03 22.01 -7.70
CA THR A 135 0.44 22.01 -9.05
C THR A 135 1.43 21.45 -10.07
N GLY A 136 2.63 22.04 -10.16
CA GLY A 136 3.67 21.59 -11.09
C GLY A 136 4.13 20.16 -10.83
N ILE A 137 4.21 19.74 -9.56
CA ILE A 137 4.52 18.34 -9.23
C ILE A 137 3.42 17.38 -9.72
N GLY A 138 2.15 17.74 -9.53
CA GLY A 138 1.02 16.95 -10.01
C GLY A 138 1.02 16.81 -11.53
N GLU A 139 1.21 17.92 -12.26
CA GLU A 139 1.27 17.93 -13.72
C GLU A 139 2.48 17.18 -14.27
N GLN A 140 3.66 17.33 -13.63
CA GLN A 140 4.86 16.59 -14.03
C GLN A 140 4.68 15.08 -13.89
N GLN A 141 4.03 14.62 -12.82
CA GLN A 141 3.73 13.21 -12.61
C GLN A 141 2.59 12.72 -13.52
N ALA A 142 1.68 13.60 -13.93
CA ALA A 142 0.61 13.28 -14.88
C ALA A 142 1.13 12.95 -16.30
N VAL A 143 2.33 13.44 -16.67
CA VAL A 143 3.01 13.08 -17.93
C VAL A 143 3.26 11.56 -18.00
N ASP A 144 3.69 10.96 -16.89
CA ASP A 144 3.96 9.52 -16.83
C ASP A 144 2.67 8.68 -16.90
N VAL A 145 1.59 9.21 -16.31
CA VAL A 145 0.24 8.63 -16.43
C VAL A 145 -0.22 8.66 -17.89
N ALA A 146 -0.05 9.81 -18.56
CA ALA A 146 -0.40 9.96 -19.97
C ALA A 146 0.42 9.02 -20.87
N ALA A 147 1.74 8.94 -20.67
CA ALA A 147 2.60 8.02 -21.41
C ALA A 147 2.18 6.55 -21.23
N THR A 148 1.76 6.17 -20.02
CA THR A 148 1.22 4.83 -19.74
C THR A 148 -0.07 4.58 -20.50
N VAL A 149 -1.00 5.53 -20.53
CA VAL A 149 -2.25 5.40 -21.28
C VAL A 149 -2.01 5.38 -22.80
N ASP A 150 -1.08 6.19 -23.31
CA ASP A 150 -0.70 6.18 -24.72
C ASP A 150 -0.10 4.84 -25.13
N TRP A 151 0.76 4.26 -24.29
CA TRP A 151 1.33 2.94 -24.52
C TRP A 151 0.25 1.84 -24.61
N LEU A 152 -0.84 1.92 -23.84
CA LEU A 152 -1.93 0.95 -23.91
C LEU A 152 -2.55 0.84 -25.31
N HIS A 153 -2.55 1.90 -26.12
CA HIS A 153 -3.05 1.85 -27.50
C HIS A 153 -2.22 0.94 -28.42
N THR A 154 -1.02 0.55 -27.98
CA THR A 154 -0.15 -0.40 -28.70
C THR A 154 -0.28 -1.83 -28.19
N GLN A 155 -1.08 -2.07 -27.15
CA GLN A 155 -1.22 -3.37 -26.50
C GLN A 155 -2.48 -4.09 -26.99
N PRO A 156 -2.37 -5.28 -27.61
CA PRO A 156 -3.54 -5.99 -28.16
C PRO A 156 -4.52 -6.48 -27.08
N ASP A 157 -4.04 -6.66 -25.85
CA ASP A 157 -4.86 -7.07 -24.71
C ASP A 157 -5.70 -5.92 -24.12
N ALA A 158 -5.47 -4.66 -24.50
CA ALA A 158 -6.10 -3.49 -23.89
C ALA A 158 -7.28 -2.95 -24.71
N ASP A 159 -8.47 -2.90 -24.11
CA ASP A 159 -9.59 -2.13 -24.66
C ASP A 159 -9.44 -0.66 -24.26
N THR A 160 -8.76 0.08 -25.12
CA THR A 160 -8.50 1.50 -24.91
C THR A 160 -9.72 2.40 -25.03
N SER A 161 -10.89 1.87 -25.39
CA SER A 161 -12.17 2.61 -25.31
C SER A 161 -12.79 2.60 -23.91
N ARG A 162 -12.23 1.81 -22.98
CA ARG A 162 -12.72 1.60 -21.60
C ARG A 162 -11.55 1.65 -20.61
N VAL A 163 -11.02 2.84 -20.39
CA VAL A 163 -9.90 3.07 -19.46
C VAL A 163 -10.37 3.83 -18.22
N LEU A 164 -10.00 3.33 -17.05
CA LEU A 164 -10.10 4.02 -15.77
C LEU A 164 -8.69 4.43 -15.31
N VAL A 165 -8.54 5.62 -14.75
CA VAL A 165 -7.30 6.00 -14.06
C VAL A 165 -7.59 6.20 -12.58
N ALA A 166 -6.85 5.53 -11.73
CA ALA A 166 -6.98 5.58 -10.29
C ALA A 166 -5.64 5.90 -9.64
N GLY A 167 -5.65 6.44 -8.43
CA GLY A 167 -4.42 6.61 -7.68
C GLY A 167 -4.67 6.86 -6.20
N ALA A 168 -3.62 6.62 -5.42
CA ALA A 168 -3.64 6.80 -3.98
C ALA A 168 -2.55 7.78 -3.51
N SER A 169 -2.84 8.59 -2.49
CA SER A 169 -1.86 9.55 -1.96
C SER A 169 -1.30 10.46 -3.06
N GLN A 170 0.03 10.58 -3.22
CA GLN A 170 0.59 11.34 -4.34
C GLN A 170 0.18 10.79 -5.72
N GLY A 171 -0.15 9.51 -5.85
CA GLY A 171 -0.74 8.95 -7.06
C GLY A 171 -2.14 9.48 -7.34
N GLY A 172 -2.91 9.79 -6.29
CA GLY A 172 -4.22 10.45 -6.40
C GLY A 172 -4.09 11.89 -6.89
N LEU A 173 -3.08 12.63 -6.42
CA LEU A 173 -2.74 13.96 -6.95
C LEU A 173 -2.46 13.89 -8.46
N ALA A 174 -1.56 13.00 -8.89
CA ALA A 174 -1.21 12.84 -10.30
C ALA A 174 -2.40 12.37 -11.16
N THR A 175 -3.28 11.52 -10.60
CA THR A 175 -4.50 11.06 -11.27
C THR A 175 -5.46 12.21 -11.56
N ILE A 176 -5.66 13.12 -10.61
CA ILE A 176 -6.52 14.29 -10.81
C ILE A 176 -5.87 15.33 -11.73
N ALA A 177 -4.56 15.53 -11.64
CA ALA A 177 -3.81 16.37 -12.58
C ALA A 177 -3.88 15.83 -14.03
N TYR A 178 -3.72 14.52 -14.23
CA TYR A 178 -3.91 13.85 -15.52
C TYR A 178 -5.30 14.12 -16.12
N GLY A 179 -6.31 14.22 -15.27
CA GLY A 179 -7.69 14.56 -15.63
C GLY A 179 -7.85 15.85 -16.42
N MET A 180 -6.86 16.75 -16.43
CA MET A 180 -6.92 17.97 -17.24
C MET A 180 -6.79 17.73 -18.75
N HIS A 181 -6.03 16.70 -19.12
CA HIS A 181 -5.72 16.37 -20.51
C HIS A 181 -5.83 14.85 -20.74
N PRO A 182 -7.01 14.25 -20.51
CA PRO A 182 -7.16 12.81 -20.60
C PRO A 182 -7.08 12.36 -22.07
N ALA A 183 -6.52 11.16 -22.28
CA ALA A 183 -6.52 10.51 -23.57
C ALA A 183 -7.95 10.07 -23.96
N THR A 184 -8.17 9.86 -25.25
CA THR A 184 -9.46 9.35 -25.74
C THR A 184 -9.71 7.94 -25.18
N GLY A 185 -10.93 7.70 -24.70
CA GLY A 185 -11.33 6.40 -24.16
C GLY A 185 -11.17 6.24 -22.65
N VAL A 186 -10.55 7.22 -21.98
CA VAL A 186 -10.63 7.34 -20.51
C VAL A 186 -12.05 7.75 -20.11
N ARG A 187 -12.65 7.00 -19.19
CA ARG A 187 -14.06 7.15 -18.79
C ARG A 187 -14.26 7.86 -17.46
N GLY A 188 -13.25 7.83 -16.59
CA GLY A 188 -13.34 8.45 -15.28
C GLY A 188 -12.06 8.32 -14.47
N LEU A 189 -12.05 9.01 -13.33
CA LEU A 189 -10.91 9.08 -12.42
C LEU A 189 -11.31 8.62 -11.00
N ILE A 190 -10.43 7.90 -10.30
CA ILE A 190 -10.63 7.57 -8.87
C ILE A 190 -9.47 8.07 -8.03
N ASN A 191 -9.78 8.86 -7.01
CA ASN A 191 -8.82 9.45 -6.09
C ASN A 191 -9.02 8.87 -4.68
N PHE A 192 -8.10 8.01 -4.25
CA PHE A 192 -8.07 7.47 -2.88
C PHE A 192 -7.12 8.29 -2.01
N SER A 193 -7.66 9.11 -1.10
CA SER A 193 -6.88 9.96 -0.20
C SER A 193 -5.73 10.68 -0.93
N GLY A 194 -6.01 11.32 -2.05
CA GLY A 194 -4.98 11.95 -2.87
C GLY A 194 -4.47 13.27 -2.32
N GLY A 195 -3.16 13.47 -2.39
CA GLY A 195 -2.54 14.72 -1.97
C GLY A 195 -1.02 14.63 -1.92
N LEU A 196 -0.39 15.74 -1.53
CA LEU A 196 1.04 15.81 -1.27
C LEU A 196 1.30 16.75 -0.10
N ARG A 197 2.07 16.28 0.88
CA ARG A 197 2.57 17.09 1.98
C ARG A 197 4.02 17.44 1.69
N GLN A 198 4.35 18.72 1.74
CA GLN A 198 5.72 19.18 1.55
C GLN A 198 6.26 19.76 2.85
N ALA A 199 7.32 19.15 3.38
CA ALA A 199 7.95 19.60 4.63
C ALA A 199 8.59 20.99 4.48
N LEU A 200 9.10 21.33 3.29
CA LEU A 200 9.78 22.60 3.00
C LEU A 200 8.81 23.72 2.59
N CYS A 201 7.51 23.54 2.79
CA CYS A 201 6.49 24.54 2.46
C CYS A 201 5.55 24.77 3.64
N ASP A 202 5.69 25.90 4.34
CA ASP A 202 4.82 26.25 5.47
C ASP A 202 3.35 26.36 5.07
N SER A 203 3.09 26.72 3.82
CA SER A 203 1.75 26.87 3.23
C SER A 203 1.32 25.68 2.36
N TRP A 204 1.88 24.48 2.60
CA TRP A 204 1.61 23.30 1.77
C TRP A 204 0.12 22.98 1.66
N GLN A 205 -0.69 23.23 2.71
CA GLN A 205 -2.13 23.00 2.65
C GLN A 205 -2.82 23.97 1.68
N GLN A 206 -2.43 25.25 1.68
CA GLN A 206 -2.95 26.23 0.72
C GLN A 206 -2.48 25.91 -0.70
N SER A 207 -1.21 25.53 -0.87
CA SER A 207 -0.68 25.07 -2.16
C SER A 207 -1.43 23.84 -2.67
N LEU A 208 -1.77 22.88 -1.80
CA LEU A 208 -2.53 21.69 -2.15
C LEU A 208 -3.96 22.03 -2.58
N VAL A 209 -4.65 22.90 -1.84
CA VAL A 209 -5.97 23.41 -2.24
C VAL A 209 -5.88 24.11 -3.59
N ALA A 210 -4.88 24.97 -3.80
CA ALA A 210 -4.68 25.68 -5.06
C ALA A 210 -4.45 24.73 -6.24
N ALA A 211 -3.69 23.63 -6.04
CA ALA A 211 -3.49 22.61 -7.04
C ALA A 211 -4.80 21.94 -7.47
N PHE A 212 -5.61 21.48 -6.50
CA PHE A 212 -6.91 20.85 -6.81
C PHE A 212 -7.93 21.84 -7.41
N THR A 213 -7.92 23.11 -6.98
CA THR A 213 -8.69 24.18 -7.66
C THR A 213 -8.26 24.32 -9.12
N HIS A 214 -6.95 24.41 -9.39
CA HIS A 214 -6.41 24.50 -10.75
C HIS A 214 -6.80 23.30 -11.61
N PHE A 215 -6.69 22.08 -11.09
CA PHE A 215 -7.10 20.87 -11.83
C PHE A 215 -8.60 20.87 -12.17
N GLY A 216 -9.44 21.52 -11.36
CA GLY A 216 -10.87 21.67 -11.61
C GLY A 216 -11.21 22.61 -12.78
N THR A 217 -10.32 23.55 -13.13
CA THR A 217 -10.54 24.53 -14.21
C THR A 217 -10.67 23.89 -15.59
N ARG A 218 -10.15 22.66 -15.75
CA ARG A 218 -10.26 21.85 -16.94
C ARG A 218 -10.46 20.40 -16.52
N ALA A 219 -11.69 19.97 -16.34
CA ALA A 219 -12.00 18.64 -15.82
C ALA A 219 -13.15 17.98 -16.62
N PRO A 220 -12.87 17.49 -17.86
CA PRO A 220 -13.90 16.95 -18.73
C PRO A 220 -14.47 15.60 -18.27
N LEU A 221 -13.81 14.91 -17.32
CA LEU A 221 -14.20 13.58 -16.85
C LEU A 221 -14.89 13.63 -15.48
N PRO A 222 -15.85 12.72 -15.22
CA PRO A 222 -16.33 12.49 -13.87
C PRO A 222 -15.25 11.84 -13.00
N SER A 223 -15.26 12.13 -11.71
CA SER A 223 -14.33 11.55 -10.75
C SER A 223 -15.00 11.09 -9.45
N LEU A 224 -14.47 10.02 -8.85
CA LEU A 224 -14.85 9.51 -7.53
C LEU A 224 -13.70 9.72 -6.55
N TRP A 225 -13.96 10.34 -5.41
CA TRP A 225 -12.96 10.66 -4.39
C TRP A 225 -13.36 9.99 -3.08
N LEU A 226 -12.42 9.29 -2.44
CA LEU A 226 -12.64 8.60 -1.17
C LEU A 226 -11.64 9.12 -0.12
N TYR A 227 -12.15 9.66 0.98
CA TYR A 227 -11.37 10.16 2.12
C TYR A 227 -12.03 9.72 3.43
N GLY A 228 -11.25 9.61 4.51
CA GLY A 228 -11.74 9.19 5.81
C GLY A 228 -11.34 10.14 6.95
N ASP A 229 -12.05 10.06 8.06
CA ASP A 229 -11.97 10.99 9.19
C ASP A 229 -10.60 10.98 9.88
N ASN A 230 -10.01 9.79 10.04
CA ASN A 230 -8.75 9.57 10.74
C ASN A 230 -7.54 9.45 9.78
N ASP A 231 -7.61 10.05 8.58
CA ASP A 231 -6.45 10.13 7.68
C ASP A 231 -5.39 11.04 8.30
N GLN A 232 -4.20 10.49 8.58
CA GLN A 232 -3.11 11.20 9.25
C GLN A 232 -2.36 12.19 8.35
N ASN A 233 -2.60 12.15 7.03
CA ASN A 233 -1.98 13.07 6.06
C ASN A 233 -2.92 14.21 5.69
N TRP A 234 -4.19 13.89 5.41
CA TRP A 234 -5.20 14.85 4.97
C TRP A 234 -6.39 14.84 5.93
N PRO A 235 -6.40 15.72 6.96
CA PRO A 235 -7.57 15.86 7.81
C PRO A 235 -8.82 16.09 6.96
N ILE A 236 -9.96 15.53 7.35
CA ILE A 236 -11.16 15.51 6.50
C ILE A 236 -11.62 16.91 6.06
N ASP A 237 -11.44 17.93 6.90
CA ASP A 237 -11.75 19.32 6.53
C ASP A 237 -10.83 19.88 5.44
N LEU A 238 -9.57 19.45 5.39
CA LEU A 238 -8.69 19.75 4.27
C LEU A 238 -9.20 19.06 3.00
N ALA A 239 -9.53 17.77 3.06
CA ALA A 239 -10.06 17.02 1.91
C ALA A 239 -11.35 17.64 1.35
N ARG A 240 -12.25 18.12 2.24
CA ARG A 240 -13.45 18.87 1.86
C ARG A 240 -13.11 20.16 1.13
N ARG A 241 -12.09 20.91 1.57
CA ARG A 241 -11.59 22.10 0.85
C ARG A 241 -11.00 21.77 -0.51
N LEU A 242 -10.29 20.64 -0.66
CA LEU A 242 -9.79 20.19 -1.98
C LEU A 242 -10.96 19.92 -2.94
N ARG A 243 -11.96 19.17 -2.47
CA ARG A 243 -13.18 18.88 -3.23
C ARG A 243 -13.92 20.15 -3.64
N ASP A 244 -14.11 21.07 -2.70
CA ASP A 244 -14.85 22.30 -2.96
C ASP A 244 -14.11 23.16 -3.98
N GLY A 245 -12.78 23.32 -3.86
CA GLY A 245 -11.96 24.02 -4.86
C GLY A 245 -12.03 23.42 -6.26
N TYR A 246 -11.94 22.09 -6.36
CA TYR A 246 -12.06 21.37 -7.63
C TYR A 246 -13.45 21.50 -8.25
N ARG A 247 -14.51 21.28 -7.45
CA ARG A 247 -15.91 21.38 -7.89
C ARG A 247 -16.26 22.79 -8.34
N ASP A 248 -15.95 23.78 -7.52
CA ASP A 248 -16.35 25.16 -7.74
C ASP A 248 -15.61 25.79 -8.93
N SER A 249 -14.50 25.17 -9.37
CA SER A 249 -13.77 25.53 -10.60
C SER A 249 -14.25 24.83 -11.87
N GLY A 250 -15.24 23.93 -11.76
CA GLY A 250 -15.85 23.23 -12.90
C GLY A 250 -15.69 21.70 -12.88
N GLY A 251 -14.99 21.14 -11.90
CA GLY A 251 -14.76 19.71 -11.77
C GLY A 251 -16.00 18.91 -11.36
N GLN A 252 -16.16 17.72 -11.95
CA GLN A 252 -17.20 16.76 -11.58
C GLN A 252 -16.65 15.77 -10.55
N VAL A 253 -17.16 15.82 -9.33
CA VAL A 253 -16.68 14.98 -8.22
C VAL A 253 -17.82 14.36 -7.42
N ALA A 254 -17.83 13.03 -7.33
CA ALA A 254 -18.53 12.28 -6.30
C ALA A 254 -17.59 12.09 -5.11
N PHE A 255 -17.90 12.69 -3.97
CA PHE A 255 -17.05 12.63 -2.77
C PHE A 255 -17.66 11.68 -1.74
N VAL A 256 -16.89 10.67 -1.34
CA VAL A 256 -17.24 9.70 -0.31
C VAL A 256 -16.36 9.96 0.91
N ASP A 257 -17.01 10.43 1.96
CA ASP A 257 -16.48 10.41 3.31
C ASP A 257 -16.85 9.05 3.92
N PHE A 258 -15.89 8.15 4.07
CA PHE A 258 -16.15 6.79 4.56
C PHE A 258 -16.01 6.64 6.08
N GLY A 259 -15.83 7.75 6.80
CA GLY A 259 -15.61 7.74 8.24
C GLY A 259 -14.21 7.25 8.63
N ALA A 260 -14.08 6.69 9.83
CA ALA A 260 -12.81 6.18 10.32
C ALA A 260 -12.51 4.77 9.78
N TYR A 261 -11.23 4.51 9.47
CA TYR A 261 -10.75 3.17 9.12
C TYR A 261 -9.50 2.82 9.92
N LYS A 262 -9.58 1.69 10.65
CA LYS A 262 -8.54 1.18 11.54
C LYS A 262 -7.87 2.31 12.34
N ASP A 263 -6.55 2.33 12.41
CA ASP A 263 -5.72 3.36 13.01
C ASP A 263 -5.46 4.56 12.10
N ASN A 264 -5.55 4.38 10.78
CA ASN A 264 -5.33 5.44 9.79
C ASN A 264 -6.16 5.20 8.52
N ALA A 265 -7.00 6.15 8.13
CA ALA A 265 -7.78 6.00 6.89
C ALA A 265 -6.92 5.94 5.61
N HIS A 266 -5.68 6.42 5.66
CA HIS A 266 -4.78 6.47 4.52
C HIS A 266 -4.39 5.08 3.95
N ARG A 267 -4.51 4.01 4.75
CA ARG A 267 -4.22 2.63 4.31
C ARG A 267 -5.35 1.94 3.55
N LEU A 268 -6.55 2.54 3.49
CA LEU A 268 -7.78 1.87 3.04
C LEU A 268 -7.62 1.05 1.75
N VAL A 269 -7.05 1.64 0.70
CA VAL A 269 -6.96 1.00 -0.63
C VAL A 269 -5.92 -0.12 -0.71
N GLY A 270 -4.91 -0.09 0.16
CA GLY A 270 -3.86 -1.11 0.22
C GLY A 270 -4.25 -2.32 1.06
N ASP A 271 -5.24 -2.17 1.92
CA ASP A 271 -5.72 -3.23 2.80
C ASP A 271 -6.83 -4.08 2.13
N ARG A 272 -6.75 -5.39 2.32
CA ARG A 272 -7.80 -6.33 1.87
C ARG A 272 -9.18 -6.02 2.47
N ASP A 273 -9.26 -5.64 3.75
CA ASP A 273 -10.53 -5.32 4.41
C ASP A 273 -11.17 -4.04 3.86
N GLY A 274 -10.33 -3.11 3.38
CA GLY A 274 -10.81 -1.85 2.83
C GLY A 274 -11.71 -2.04 1.62
N VAL A 275 -11.57 -3.16 0.88
CA VAL A 275 -12.41 -3.49 -0.29
C VAL A 275 -13.89 -3.44 0.05
N ALA A 276 -14.31 -3.95 1.22
CA ALA A 276 -15.71 -3.93 1.63
C ALA A 276 -16.27 -2.51 1.83
N ILE A 277 -15.39 -1.55 2.08
CA ILE A 277 -15.74 -0.13 2.31
C ILE A 277 -15.73 0.64 0.99
N TRP A 278 -14.68 0.52 0.19
CA TRP A 278 -14.54 1.32 -1.03
C TRP A 278 -15.23 0.72 -2.26
N TRP A 279 -15.33 -0.61 -2.38
CA TRP A 279 -15.89 -1.25 -3.57
C TRP A 279 -17.32 -0.78 -3.88
N PRO A 280 -18.27 -0.69 -2.92
CA PRO A 280 -19.63 -0.27 -3.23
C PRO A 280 -19.76 1.13 -3.86
N ALA A 281 -18.82 2.04 -3.56
CA ALA A 281 -18.76 3.34 -4.20
C ALA A 281 -18.14 3.26 -5.60
N VAL A 282 -17.04 2.50 -5.74
CA VAL A 282 -16.35 2.27 -7.02
C VAL A 282 -17.27 1.57 -8.01
N ASP A 283 -17.98 0.53 -7.60
CA ASP A 283 -18.94 -0.24 -8.40
C ASP A 283 -20.01 0.66 -9.03
N ARG A 284 -20.69 1.47 -8.21
CA ARG A 284 -21.67 2.46 -8.68
C ARG A 284 -21.05 3.48 -9.64
N PHE A 285 -19.82 3.91 -9.37
CA PHE A 285 -19.11 4.83 -10.23
C PHE A 285 -18.79 4.18 -11.59
N LEU A 286 -18.26 2.95 -11.62
CA LEU A 286 -17.97 2.19 -12.84
C LEU A 286 -19.22 2.07 -13.72
N VAL A 287 -20.35 1.65 -13.13
CA VAL A 287 -21.63 1.57 -13.85
C VAL A 287 -22.02 2.92 -14.45
N SER A 288 -21.87 4.02 -13.68
CA SER A 288 -22.24 5.37 -14.15
C SER A 288 -21.41 5.87 -15.33
N ILE A 289 -20.19 5.35 -15.53
CA ILE A 289 -19.29 5.73 -16.61
C ILE A 289 -19.19 4.66 -17.71
N GLY A 290 -20.09 3.66 -17.69
CA GLY A 290 -20.17 2.61 -18.71
C GLY A 290 -19.04 1.58 -18.64
N MET A 291 -18.45 1.39 -17.46
CA MET A 291 -17.37 0.44 -17.21
C MET A 291 -17.93 -0.86 -16.60
N PRO A 292 -17.39 -2.05 -16.96
CA PRO A 292 -17.84 -3.33 -16.40
C PRO A 292 -17.67 -3.47 -14.88
N ASP A 293 -18.63 -4.07 -14.19
CA ASP A 293 -18.64 -4.22 -12.73
C ASP A 293 -18.82 -5.69 -12.28
N THR A 294 -19.20 -6.57 -13.20
CA THR A 294 -19.56 -7.95 -12.91
C THR A 294 -18.33 -8.84 -12.72
N VAL A 295 -18.36 -9.69 -11.69
CA VAL A 295 -17.31 -10.68 -11.41
C VAL A 295 -17.28 -11.75 -12.50
N CYS A 296 -16.09 -12.04 -13.03
CA CYS A 296 -15.88 -13.17 -13.90
C CYS A 296 -15.85 -14.47 -13.07
N GLU A 297 -16.66 -15.47 -13.41
CA GLU A 297 -16.75 -16.77 -12.71
C GLU A 297 -15.44 -17.59 -12.69
N ARG A 298 -14.36 -17.09 -13.29
CA ARG A 298 -13.12 -17.81 -13.57
C ARG A 298 -12.00 -17.57 -12.55
N THR A 299 -12.20 -16.73 -11.54
CA THR A 299 -11.15 -16.49 -10.52
C THR A 299 -11.25 -17.54 -9.41
N PRO A 300 -10.23 -18.39 -9.20
CA PRO A 300 -10.26 -19.36 -8.11
C PRO A 300 -10.33 -18.65 -6.75
N ALA A 301 -11.12 -19.20 -5.83
CA ALA A 301 -11.13 -18.72 -4.47
C ALA A 301 -9.75 -18.91 -3.82
N VAL A 302 -9.24 -17.89 -3.11
CA VAL A 302 -8.01 -18.01 -2.34
C VAL A 302 -8.24 -19.02 -1.21
N HIS A 303 -7.49 -20.12 -1.23
CA HIS A 303 -7.58 -21.15 -0.20
C HIS A 303 -7.03 -20.61 1.13
N ARG A 304 -7.91 -20.36 2.10
CA ARG A 304 -7.53 -20.07 3.49
C ARG A 304 -7.55 -21.37 4.29
N PRO A 305 -6.54 -21.64 5.13
CA PRO A 305 -6.57 -22.77 6.05
C PRO A 305 -7.84 -22.76 6.90
N ALA A 306 -8.48 -23.93 7.04
CA ALA A 306 -9.64 -24.07 7.90
C ALA A 306 -9.23 -23.95 9.39
N PRO A 307 -10.15 -23.52 10.28
CA PRO A 307 -9.92 -23.59 11.71
C PRO A 307 -9.57 -25.03 12.12
N SER A 308 -8.48 -25.19 12.88
CA SER A 308 -8.04 -26.50 13.36
C SER A 308 -8.74 -26.94 14.63
N HIS A 309 -9.38 -26.00 15.34
CA HIS A 309 -9.95 -26.19 16.67
C HIS A 309 -8.94 -26.66 17.73
N PHE A 310 -7.64 -26.45 17.50
CA PHE A 310 -6.56 -26.84 18.42
C PHE A 310 -6.69 -26.19 19.80
N ALA A 311 -7.04 -24.90 19.85
CA ALA A 311 -7.25 -24.14 21.09
C ALA A 311 -8.23 -22.97 20.86
N ALA A 312 -8.71 -22.36 21.94
CA ALA A 312 -9.37 -21.06 21.86
C ALA A 312 -8.37 -19.99 21.42
N LEU A 313 -8.81 -19.00 20.64
CA LEU A 313 -7.93 -17.95 20.12
C LEU A 313 -7.30 -17.12 21.24
N ASP A 314 -8.04 -16.87 22.32
CA ASP A 314 -7.59 -16.08 23.46
C ASP A 314 -6.76 -16.89 24.48
N ASP A 315 -6.54 -18.18 24.25
CA ASP A 315 -5.67 -19.02 25.07
C ASP A 315 -4.19 -18.80 24.70
N VAL A 316 -3.59 -17.80 25.34
CA VAL A 316 -2.18 -17.43 25.13
C VAL A 316 -1.21 -18.53 25.57
N ASP A 317 -1.60 -19.35 26.56
CA ASP A 317 -0.74 -20.40 27.11
C ASP A 317 -0.76 -21.65 26.23
N ALA A 318 -1.78 -21.83 25.39
CA ALA A 318 -1.85 -22.89 24.41
C ALA A 318 -0.92 -22.70 23.19
N VAL A 319 -0.38 -21.49 22.96
CA VAL A 319 0.48 -21.23 21.80
C VAL A 319 1.84 -21.94 21.95
N PRO A 320 2.18 -22.91 21.08
CA PRO A 320 3.39 -23.70 21.24
C PRO A 320 4.67 -22.87 21.10
N TYR A 321 5.74 -23.32 21.76
CA TYR A 321 7.13 -22.85 21.62
C TYR A 321 7.41 -21.40 22.05
N LEU A 322 6.40 -20.60 22.39
CA LEU A 322 6.60 -19.22 22.79
C LEU A 322 7.17 -19.11 24.22
N ASP A 323 8.14 -18.21 24.37
CA ASP A 323 8.56 -17.67 25.66
C ASP A 323 7.63 -16.53 26.09
N GLU A 324 8.01 -15.79 27.15
CA GLU A 324 7.17 -14.68 27.63
C GLU A 324 7.13 -13.49 26.65
N GLU A 325 8.20 -13.25 25.90
CA GLU A 325 8.21 -12.22 24.87
C GLU A 325 7.25 -12.59 23.74
N GLY A 326 7.29 -13.85 23.28
CA GLY A 326 6.34 -14.39 22.31
C GLY A 326 4.90 -14.34 22.79
N ARG A 327 4.63 -14.70 24.05
CA ARG A 327 3.28 -14.59 24.63
C ARG A 327 2.79 -13.14 24.65
N ASN A 328 3.66 -12.18 24.97
CA ASN A 328 3.33 -10.75 24.86
C ASN A 328 3.09 -10.30 23.40
N GLY A 329 3.87 -10.83 22.46
CA GLY A 329 3.64 -10.68 21.04
C GLY A 329 2.25 -11.21 20.61
N TYR A 330 1.86 -12.38 21.10
CA TYR A 330 0.55 -12.96 20.82
C TYR A 330 -0.60 -12.15 21.45
N ARG A 331 -0.46 -11.69 22.70
CA ARG A 331 -1.42 -10.75 23.32
C ARG A 331 -1.58 -9.48 22.49
N THR A 332 -0.49 -8.96 21.93
CA THR A 332 -0.55 -7.81 21.02
C THR A 332 -1.31 -8.16 19.74
N PHE A 333 -1.03 -9.30 19.13
CA PHE A 333 -1.76 -9.82 17.96
C PHE A 333 -3.28 -9.88 18.19
N LEU A 334 -3.74 -10.35 19.36
CA LEU A 334 -5.17 -10.44 19.68
C LEU A 334 -5.90 -9.09 19.67
N THR A 335 -5.17 -7.99 19.92
CA THR A 335 -5.71 -6.62 19.90
C THR A 335 -5.71 -5.97 18.50
N ARG A 336 -5.15 -6.63 17.48
CA ARG A 336 -5.02 -6.10 16.12
C ARG A 336 -6.34 -6.15 15.35
N TYR A 337 -6.50 -5.31 14.34
CA TYR A 337 -7.65 -5.35 13.43
C TYR A 337 -7.70 -6.66 12.61
N PRO A 338 -8.87 -7.01 12.03
CA PRO A 338 -8.98 -8.10 11.07
C PRO A 338 -8.01 -7.99 9.87
N SER A 339 -7.89 -9.08 9.10
CA SER A 339 -6.78 -9.35 8.18
C SER A 339 -5.45 -9.36 8.92
N ARG A 340 -5.30 -10.36 9.79
CA ARG A 340 -4.11 -10.57 10.62
C ARG A 340 -3.68 -12.03 10.62
N ALA A 341 -2.38 -12.27 10.80
CA ALA A 341 -1.85 -13.62 10.93
C ALA A 341 -0.74 -13.67 11.99
N PHE A 342 -0.63 -14.82 12.65
CA PHE A 342 0.42 -15.12 13.61
C PHE A 342 1.14 -16.41 13.19
N ALA A 343 2.46 -16.34 13.08
CA ALA A 343 3.31 -17.46 12.70
C ALA A 343 4.31 -17.81 13.82
N ILE A 344 4.57 -19.10 13.99
CA ILE A 344 5.51 -19.65 14.97
C ILE A 344 6.41 -20.70 14.34
N SER A 345 7.56 -20.95 14.97
CA SER A 345 8.44 -22.08 14.65
C SER A 345 8.72 -22.94 15.87
N SER A 346 9.21 -24.16 15.66
CA SER A 346 9.52 -25.11 16.74
C SER A 346 10.72 -24.70 17.60
N VAL A 347 11.48 -23.67 17.19
CA VAL A 347 12.61 -23.12 17.96
C VAL A 347 12.23 -21.83 18.70
N GLY A 348 10.94 -21.49 18.76
CA GLY A 348 10.42 -20.34 19.50
C GLY A 348 10.48 -19.01 18.75
N ALA A 349 10.87 -19.00 17.48
CA ALA A 349 10.72 -17.80 16.66
C ALA A 349 9.25 -17.57 16.33
N TRP A 350 8.86 -16.30 16.26
CA TRP A 350 7.48 -15.90 15.99
C TRP A 350 7.43 -14.57 15.26
N SER A 351 6.32 -14.31 14.59
CA SER A 351 5.98 -13.00 14.05
C SER A 351 4.49 -12.88 13.82
N TRP A 352 4.01 -11.64 13.70
CA TRP A 352 2.64 -11.36 13.30
C TRP A 352 2.60 -10.19 12.32
N ALA A 353 1.50 -10.12 11.57
CA ALA A 353 1.21 -9.01 10.68
C ALA A 353 -0.29 -8.70 10.69
N GLU A 354 -0.62 -7.45 10.36
CA GLU A 354 -1.99 -6.92 10.28
C GLU A 354 -2.13 -5.97 9.08
N GLY A 355 -3.24 -6.10 8.35
CA GLY A 355 -3.57 -5.30 7.20
C GLY A 355 -2.71 -5.64 5.97
N GLY A 356 -2.63 -4.70 5.05
CA GLY A 356 -2.07 -4.93 3.72
C GLY A 356 -2.88 -5.97 2.94
N ASP A 357 -2.23 -6.54 1.93
CA ASP A 357 -2.88 -7.52 1.06
C ASP A 357 -2.80 -8.96 1.58
N ASP A 358 -1.63 -9.37 2.03
CA ASP A 358 -1.33 -10.74 2.47
C ASP A 358 -0.58 -10.74 3.82
N PRO A 359 -1.29 -10.54 4.94
CA PRO A 359 -0.70 -10.61 6.27
C PRO A 359 -0.15 -12.01 6.59
N ILE A 360 -0.64 -13.07 5.93
CA ILE A 360 -0.16 -14.44 6.12
C ILE A 360 1.29 -14.56 5.62
N ALA A 361 1.56 -14.14 4.38
CA ALA A 361 2.91 -14.16 3.83
C ALA A 361 3.87 -13.31 4.67
N VAL A 362 3.45 -12.09 5.06
CA VAL A 362 4.29 -11.20 5.87
C VAL A 362 4.64 -11.82 7.24
N ALA A 363 3.66 -12.40 7.93
CA ALA A 363 3.91 -13.04 9.22
C ALA A 363 4.86 -14.25 9.08
N LEU A 364 4.68 -15.07 8.05
CA LEU A 364 5.54 -16.23 7.79
C LEU A 364 6.97 -15.81 7.45
N ASP A 365 7.15 -14.83 6.55
CA ASP A 365 8.46 -14.36 6.12
C ASP A 365 9.24 -13.71 7.27
N ASN A 366 8.58 -12.86 8.05
CA ASN A 366 9.21 -12.20 9.20
C ASN A 366 9.57 -13.22 10.29
N CYS A 367 8.73 -14.23 10.52
CA CYS A 367 9.07 -15.34 11.41
C CYS A 367 10.29 -16.10 10.87
N GLN A 368 10.30 -16.40 9.56
CA GLN A 368 11.32 -17.23 8.94
C GLN A 368 12.70 -16.57 8.96
N ARG A 369 12.78 -15.23 8.85
CA ARG A 369 14.04 -14.48 8.99
C ARG A 369 14.73 -14.68 10.34
N ASN A 370 13.98 -15.03 11.37
CA ASN A 370 14.47 -15.24 12.74
C ASN A 370 14.47 -16.71 13.14
N SER A 371 14.27 -17.65 12.20
CA SER A 371 14.11 -19.07 12.49
C SER A 371 14.92 -19.95 11.55
N GLU A 372 15.66 -20.90 12.12
CA GLU A 372 16.32 -21.97 11.34
C GLU A 372 15.37 -23.11 10.97
N THR A 373 14.20 -23.18 11.63
CA THR A 373 13.15 -24.14 11.32
C THR A 373 12.00 -23.48 10.58
N ARG A 374 11.24 -24.28 9.82
CA ARG A 374 10.11 -23.78 9.03
C ARG A 374 9.06 -23.15 9.94
N CYS A 375 8.76 -21.87 9.69
CA CYS A 375 7.63 -21.20 10.32
C CYS A 375 6.29 -21.70 9.76
N GLN A 376 5.28 -21.77 10.62
CA GLN A 376 3.93 -22.22 10.32
C GLN A 376 2.91 -21.29 10.97
N LEU A 377 1.72 -21.22 10.39
CA LEU A 377 0.64 -20.39 10.91
C LEU A 377 0.06 -21.02 12.17
N TYR A 378 -0.05 -20.21 13.22
CA TYR A 378 -0.80 -20.57 14.41
C TYR A 378 -2.24 -20.06 14.33
N ALA A 379 -2.41 -18.78 13.98
CA ALA A 379 -3.71 -18.13 13.90
C ALA A 379 -3.84 -17.23 12.66
N ILE A 380 -5.06 -17.15 12.13
CA ILE A 380 -5.45 -16.26 11.04
C ILE A 380 -6.78 -15.60 11.44
N ASP A 381 -6.83 -14.28 11.40
CA ASP A 381 -7.98 -13.47 11.80
C ASP A 381 -8.47 -13.87 13.20
N ASP A 382 -9.60 -14.58 13.27
CA ASP A 382 -10.27 -15.00 14.51
C ASP A 382 -10.25 -16.52 14.73
N ALA A 383 -9.35 -17.24 14.03
CA ALA A 383 -9.28 -18.70 14.08
C ALA A 383 -7.85 -19.20 14.33
N VAL A 384 -7.72 -20.19 15.21
CA VAL A 384 -6.52 -21.03 15.31
C VAL A 384 -6.52 -22.03 14.14
N VAL A 385 -5.41 -22.09 13.41
CA VAL A 385 -5.19 -22.96 12.23
C VAL A 385 -4.02 -23.93 12.43
N TRP A 386 -3.46 -23.95 13.64
CA TRP A 386 -2.35 -24.82 14.01
C TRP A 386 -2.75 -26.29 14.06
N HIS A 387 -1.93 -27.17 13.49
CA HIS A 387 -2.05 -28.61 13.67
C HIS A 387 -0.77 -29.15 14.30
N SER A 388 -0.91 -30.03 15.29
CA SER A 388 0.26 -30.62 15.94
C SER A 388 1.07 -31.43 14.92
N PRO A 389 2.42 -31.41 14.98
CA PRO A 389 3.27 -32.17 14.05
C PRO A 389 2.91 -33.67 13.95
N ASN A 390 2.33 -34.25 15.01
CA ASN A 390 1.93 -35.65 15.06
C ASN A 390 0.59 -35.95 14.37
N GLU A 391 -0.31 -34.97 14.17
CA GLU A 391 -1.65 -35.19 13.61
C GLU A 391 -1.65 -35.35 12.08
N ARG A 392 -0.61 -34.87 11.39
CA ARG A 392 -0.48 -35.03 9.92
C ARG A 392 -0.18 -36.46 9.47
N SER A 393 0.07 -37.38 10.41
CA SER A 393 0.37 -38.78 10.11
C SER A 393 -0.87 -39.69 10.01
N GLU A 394 -2.06 -39.21 10.38
CA GLU A 394 -3.28 -40.05 10.44
C GLU A 394 -4.25 -39.87 9.26
N HIS A 395 -3.91 -39.05 8.25
CA HIS A 395 -4.78 -38.76 7.08
C HIS A 395 -4.10 -39.01 5.72
N HIS A 396 -3.24 -40.04 5.63
CA HIS A 396 -2.77 -40.58 4.35
C HIS A 396 -3.26 -41.99 4.09
#